data_AF-A0A376LKG8-F1
#
_entry.id   AF-A0A376LKG8-F1
#
_cell.length_a   1.000
_cell.length_b   1.000
_cell.length_c   1.000
_cell.angle_alpha   90.00
_cell.angle_beta   90.00
_cell.angle_gamma   90.00
#
_symmetry.space_group_name_H-M   'P 1'
#
loop_
_entity.id
_entity.type
_entity.pdbx_description
1 polymer ?
#
loop_
_entity_poly.entity_id
_entity_poly.type
_entity_poly.pdbx_seq_one_letter_code
_entity_poly.pdbx_strand_id
1 'polypeptide(L)'
;MLEERYTVSVATHNKAEALRLARLLYQQEPANLTRLDQLTWQLMQNEQSREAADLLLQRYPFQGDARVSQTLMARLASLLESHPYLATPAKVAILSKPLPLAEQRQWQSQLPGIADNCPAIVRLLGDMSPSYDAAAWNRLAKCYRDTLPGVALYAWLQAEQRQPNAWQHRAVAYQAYQVEDYATALAAWQKNQSSRHEQ
;
A
#
# COMPACT_ATOMS: atom_id res chain seq x y z
N MET A 1 -13.49 -11.20 -33.74
CA MET A 1 -12.41 -12.05 -33.21
C MET A 1 -11.25 -11.18 -32.70
N LEU A 2 -11.42 -10.41 -31.62
CA LEU A 2 -10.31 -9.69 -30.98
C LEU A 2 -9.68 -10.51 -29.85
N GLU A 3 -10.51 -11.20 -29.06
CA GLU A 3 -10.07 -12.07 -27.97
C GLU A 3 -9.25 -13.27 -28.48
N GLU A 4 -9.67 -13.89 -29.58
CA GLU A 4 -8.93 -15.00 -30.18
C GLU A 4 -7.57 -14.55 -30.71
N ARG A 5 -7.53 -13.40 -31.40
CA ARG A 5 -6.26 -12.79 -31.85
C ARG A 5 -5.35 -12.48 -30.68
N TYR A 6 -5.93 -12.02 -29.57
CA TYR A 6 -5.17 -11.72 -28.37
C TYR A 6 -4.59 -12.98 -27.74
N THR A 7 -5.40 -14.04 -27.63
CA THR A 7 -4.98 -15.35 -27.11
C THR A 7 -3.86 -15.94 -27.96
N VAL A 8 -3.97 -15.87 -29.29
CA VAL A 8 -2.92 -16.31 -30.21
C VAL A 8 -1.65 -15.46 -30.05
N SER A 9 -1.78 -14.14 -29.93
CA SER A 9 -0.62 -13.24 -29.74
C SER A 9 0.13 -13.52 -28.44
N VAL A 10 -0.61 -13.82 -27.36
CA VAL A 10 -0.05 -14.28 -26.08
C VAL A 10 0.64 -15.64 -26.25
N ALA A 11 -0.02 -16.63 -26.84
CA ALA A 11 0.52 -17.98 -27.01
C ALA A 11 1.77 -18.03 -27.92
N THR A 12 1.86 -17.09 -28.87
CA THR A 12 3.01 -16.94 -29.78
C THR A 12 4.07 -15.97 -29.28
N HIS A 13 3.93 -15.45 -28.05
CA HIS A 13 4.82 -14.45 -27.45
C HIS A 13 5.01 -13.19 -28.32
N ASN A 14 4.03 -12.83 -29.14
CA ASN A 14 4.03 -11.58 -29.89
C ASN A 14 3.64 -10.41 -28.98
N LYS A 15 4.61 -9.94 -28.19
CA LYS A 15 4.42 -8.90 -27.15
C LYS A 15 3.81 -7.60 -27.69
N ALA A 16 4.22 -7.18 -28.88
CA ALA A 16 3.73 -5.93 -29.49
C ALA A 16 2.25 -6.03 -29.86
N GLU A 17 1.84 -7.11 -30.53
CA GLU A 17 0.44 -7.33 -30.90
C GLU A 17 -0.41 -7.65 -29.67
N ALA A 18 0.10 -8.43 -28.72
CA ALA A 18 -0.57 -8.72 -27.45
C ALA A 18 -0.90 -7.43 -26.68
N LEU A 19 0.06 -6.50 -26.57
CA LEU A 19 -0.17 -5.19 -25.95
C LEU A 19 -1.22 -4.37 -26.69
N ARG A 20 -1.11 -4.28 -28.02
CA ARG A 20 -2.03 -3.51 -28.85
C ARG A 20 -3.47 -4.03 -28.69
N LEU A 21 -3.64 -5.34 -28.73
CA LEU A 21 -4.93 -6.00 -28.55
C LEU A 21 -5.45 -5.88 -27.11
N ALA A 22 -4.60 -6.01 -26.10
CA ALA A 22 -5.00 -5.79 -24.71
C ALA A 22 -5.55 -4.37 -24.48
N ARG A 23 -4.88 -3.35 -25.04
CA ARG A 23 -5.37 -1.97 -24.97
C ARG A 23 -6.72 -1.79 -25.67
N LEU A 24 -6.89 -2.38 -26.85
CA LEU A 24 -8.17 -2.34 -27.57
C LEU A 24 -9.29 -3.04 -26.80
N LEU A 25 -9.03 -4.23 -26.26
CA LEU A 25 -10.00 -4.98 -25.44
C LEU A 25 -10.38 -4.20 -24.18
N TYR A 26 -9.41 -3.56 -23.52
CA TYR A 26 -9.70 -2.71 -22.37
C TYR A 26 -10.54 -1.47 -22.75
N GLN A 27 -10.26 -0.85 -23.89
CA GLN A 27 -11.03 0.32 -24.37
C GLN A 27 -12.49 -0.01 -24.72
N GLN A 28 -12.81 -1.26 -25.05
CA GLN A 28 -14.19 -1.70 -25.29
C GLN A 28 -15.00 -1.73 -24.00
N GLU A 29 -14.39 -2.13 -22.89
CA GLU A 29 -15.05 -2.26 -21.59
C GLU A 29 -14.19 -1.68 -20.45
N PRO A 30 -13.94 -0.35 -20.42
CA PRO A 30 -13.02 0.25 -19.46
C PRO A 30 -13.51 0.17 -18.00
N ALA A 31 -14.81 -0.06 -17.80
CA ALA A 31 -15.42 -0.26 -16.49
C ALA A 31 -15.28 -1.70 -15.97
N ASN A 32 -14.98 -2.68 -16.84
CA ASN A 32 -14.94 -4.09 -16.49
C ASN A 32 -13.61 -4.45 -15.80
N LEU A 33 -13.62 -4.43 -14.47
CA LEU A 33 -12.44 -4.75 -13.67
C LEU A 33 -11.97 -6.20 -13.84
N THR A 34 -12.88 -7.14 -14.11
CA THR A 34 -12.51 -8.54 -14.36
C THR A 34 -11.76 -8.69 -15.69
N ARG A 35 -12.17 -7.94 -16.71
CA ARG A 35 -11.43 -7.88 -17.98
C ARG A 35 -10.04 -7.27 -17.77
N LEU A 36 -9.96 -6.16 -17.03
CA LEU A 36 -8.67 -5.54 -16.69
C LEU A 36 -7.76 -6.50 -15.91
N ASP A 37 -8.33 -7.27 -14.98
CA ASP A 37 -7.62 -8.30 -14.23
C ASP A 37 -7.04 -9.37 -15.18
N GLN A 38 -7.85 -9.94 -16.06
CA GLN A 38 -7.36 -10.93 -17.02
C GLN A 38 -6.25 -10.38 -17.94
N LEU A 39 -6.46 -9.20 -18.51
CA LEU A 39 -5.51 -8.57 -19.44
C LEU A 39 -4.16 -8.28 -18.76
N THR A 40 -4.19 -7.71 -17.56
CA THR A 40 -2.95 -7.35 -16.84
C THR A 40 -2.22 -8.59 -16.34
N TRP A 41 -2.93 -9.65 -15.95
CA TRP A 41 -2.32 -10.94 -15.62
C TRP A 41 -1.61 -11.54 -16.84
N GLN A 42 -2.27 -11.58 -18.00
CA GLN A 42 -1.69 -12.13 -19.24
C GLN A 42 -0.49 -11.31 -19.74
N LEU A 43 -0.51 -9.99 -19.60
CA LEU A 43 0.64 -9.14 -19.89
C LEU A 43 1.83 -9.48 -18.98
N MET A 44 1.61 -9.70 -17.68
CA MET A 44 2.67 -10.11 -16.76
C MET A 44 3.29 -11.47 -17.14
N GLN A 45 2.46 -12.45 -17.52
CA GLN A 45 2.96 -13.76 -17.98
C GLN A 45 3.78 -13.67 -19.28
N ASN A 46 3.61 -12.61 -20.08
CA ASN A 46 4.41 -12.36 -21.28
C ASN A 46 5.58 -11.39 -21.03
N GLU A 47 5.99 -11.20 -19.77
CA GLU A 47 7.08 -10.31 -19.37
C GLU A 47 6.82 -8.83 -19.72
N GLN A 48 5.55 -8.43 -19.82
CA GLN A 48 5.11 -7.06 -20.10
C GLN A 48 4.62 -6.38 -18.82
N SER A 49 5.39 -6.53 -17.74
CA SER A 49 5.06 -6.02 -16.40
C SER A 49 4.88 -4.50 -16.37
N ARG A 50 5.69 -3.76 -17.14
CA ARG A 50 5.58 -2.30 -17.25
C ARG A 50 4.23 -1.90 -17.86
N GLU A 51 3.85 -2.54 -18.94
CA GLU A 51 2.62 -2.26 -19.66
C GLU A 51 1.38 -2.65 -18.83
N ALA A 52 1.46 -3.77 -18.10
CA ALA A 52 0.45 -4.17 -17.13
C ALA A 52 0.27 -3.10 -16.04
N ALA A 53 1.37 -2.59 -15.47
CA ALA A 53 1.33 -1.53 -14.48
C ALA A 53 0.74 -0.23 -15.04
N ASP A 54 1.11 0.16 -16.26
CA ASP A 54 0.56 1.35 -16.92
C ASP A 54 -0.95 1.22 -17.14
N LEU A 55 -1.45 0.04 -17.54
CA LEU A 55 -2.88 -0.20 -17.72
C LEU A 55 -3.64 -0.17 -16.39
N LEU A 56 -3.07 -0.73 -15.32
CA LEU A 56 -3.63 -0.64 -13.96
C LEU A 56 -3.70 0.81 -13.47
N LEU A 57 -2.62 1.57 -13.67
CA LEU A 57 -2.54 2.98 -13.25
C LEU A 57 -3.51 3.87 -14.03
N GLN A 58 -3.80 3.57 -15.29
CA GLN A 58 -4.82 4.29 -16.07
C GLN A 58 -6.22 4.14 -15.49
N ARG A 59 -6.54 2.97 -14.89
CA ARG A 59 -7.85 2.71 -14.28
C ARG A 59 -7.92 3.14 -12.81
N TYR A 60 -6.78 3.27 -12.14
CA TYR A 60 -6.72 3.62 -10.73
C TYR A 60 -7.41 4.97 -10.46
N PRO A 61 -8.31 5.07 -9.46
CA PRO A 61 -8.67 4.03 -8.49
C PRO A 61 -9.67 2.98 -9.01
N PHE A 62 -9.52 1.73 -8.56
CA PHE A 62 -10.42 0.64 -8.93
C PHE A 62 -11.77 0.81 -8.21
N GLN A 63 -12.79 1.16 -8.97
CA GLN A 63 -14.17 1.31 -8.50
C GLN A 63 -15.03 0.20 -9.12
N GLY A 64 -15.71 -0.56 -8.28
CA GLY A 64 -16.52 -1.70 -8.70
C GLY A 64 -16.50 -2.79 -7.63
N ASP A 65 -16.50 -4.05 -8.07
CA ASP A 65 -16.42 -5.21 -7.17
C ASP A 65 -15.21 -5.11 -6.23
N ALA A 66 -15.45 -5.29 -4.93
CA ALA A 66 -14.44 -5.10 -3.89
C ALA A 66 -13.33 -6.15 -3.98
N ARG A 67 -13.66 -7.40 -4.30
CA ARG A 67 -12.71 -8.50 -4.40
C ARG A 67 -11.79 -8.33 -5.61
N VAL A 68 -12.35 -7.96 -6.75
CA VAL A 68 -11.56 -7.68 -7.96
C VAL A 68 -10.70 -6.44 -7.74
N SER A 69 -11.25 -5.37 -7.15
CA SER A 69 -10.49 -4.16 -6.82
C SER A 69 -9.31 -4.44 -5.90
N GLN A 70 -9.49 -5.29 -4.88
CA GLN A 70 -8.41 -5.72 -3.99
C GLN A 70 -7.35 -6.54 -4.73
N THR A 71 -7.77 -7.43 -5.64
CA THR A 71 -6.85 -8.23 -6.48
C THR A 71 -6.01 -7.35 -7.38
N LEU A 72 -6.62 -6.36 -8.05
CA LEU A 72 -5.92 -5.39 -8.89
C LEU A 72 -4.95 -4.53 -8.07
N MET A 73 -5.33 -4.19 -6.82
CA MET A 73 -4.45 -3.43 -5.93
C MET A 73 -3.23 -4.22 -5.47
N ALA A 74 -3.44 -5.49 -5.08
CA ALA A 74 -2.37 -6.42 -4.76
C ALA A 74 -1.39 -6.59 -5.93
N ARG A 75 -1.93 -6.75 -7.15
CA ARG A 75 -1.11 -6.83 -8.37
C ARG A 75 -0.31 -5.57 -8.61
N LEU A 76 -0.93 -4.40 -8.47
CA LEU A 76 -0.24 -3.12 -8.65
C LEU A 76 0.92 -2.96 -7.66
N ALA A 77 0.73 -3.30 -6.38
CA ALA A 77 1.84 -3.27 -5.42
C ALA A 77 2.96 -4.23 -5.81
N SER A 78 2.63 -5.49 -6.13
CA SER A 78 3.63 -6.49 -6.54
C SER A 78 4.44 -6.04 -7.75
N LEU A 79 3.79 -5.37 -8.72
CA LEU A 79 4.47 -4.78 -9.87
C LEU A 79 5.41 -3.64 -9.49
N LEU A 80 4.99 -2.76 -8.57
CA LEU A 80 5.82 -1.66 -8.08
C LEU A 80 6.99 -2.16 -7.21
N GLU A 81 6.81 -3.24 -6.45
CA GLU A 81 7.85 -3.86 -5.63
C GLU A 81 8.91 -4.53 -6.51
N SER A 82 8.48 -5.32 -7.49
CA SER A 82 9.37 -6.02 -8.43
C SER A 82 10.06 -5.07 -9.42
N HIS A 83 9.45 -3.93 -9.72
CA HIS A 83 9.99 -2.94 -10.66
C HIS A 83 9.94 -1.52 -10.06
N PRO A 84 10.82 -1.20 -9.08
CA PRO A 84 10.78 0.07 -8.36
C PRO A 84 10.84 1.32 -9.24
N TYR A 85 11.48 1.23 -10.41
CA TYR A 85 11.54 2.32 -11.40
C TYR A 85 10.16 2.73 -11.94
N LEU A 86 9.13 1.88 -11.79
CA LEU A 86 7.75 2.21 -12.16
C LEU A 86 7.09 3.16 -11.15
N ALA A 87 7.58 3.27 -9.92
CA ALA A 87 7.07 4.17 -8.89
C ALA A 87 7.63 5.60 -9.07
N THR A 88 7.46 6.18 -10.27
CA THR A 88 7.92 7.55 -10.55
C THR A 88 7.20 8.57 -9.66
N PRO A 89 7.77 9.75 -9.39
CA PRO A 89 7.12 10.78 -8.57
C PRO A 89 5.71 11.15 -9.04
N ALA A 90 5.48 11.19 -10.36
CA ALA A 90 4.17 11.46 -10.94
C ALA A 90 3.14 10.34 -10.62
N LYS A 91 3.56 9.08 -10.74
CA LYS A 91 2.71 7.92 -10.41
C LYS A 91 2.44 7.83 -8.91
N VAL A 92 3.46 8.04 -8.07
CA VAL A 92 3.33 8.12 -6.61
C VAL A 92 2.37 9.25 -6.21
N ALA A 93 2.43 10.41 -6.86
CA ALA A 93 1.49 11.50 -6.58
C ALA A 93 0.03 11.08 -6.83
N ILE A 94 -0.25 10.34 -7.91
CA ILE A 94 -1.57 9.76 -8.18
C ILE A 94 -1.97 8.75 -7.11
N LEU A 95 -1.07 7.81 -6.78
CA LEU A 95 -1.30 6.74 -5.80
C LEU A 95 -1.47 7.26 -4.37
N SER A 96 -0.94 8.45 -4.07
CA SER A 96 -1.04 9.09 -2.75
C SER A 96 -2.31 9.95 -2.57
N LYS A 97 -3.20 10.02 -3.57
CA LYS A 97 -4.50 10.69 -3.42
C LYS A 97 -5.41 9.82 -2.53
N PRO A 98 -5.87 10.32 -1.37
CA PRO A 98 -6.63 9.49 -0.43
C PRO A 98 -7.86 8.84 -1.06
N LEU A 99 -7.96 7.52 -0.93
CA LEU A 99 -9.17 6.77 -1.27
C LEU A 99 -10.24 6.96 -0.19
N PRO A 100 -11.54 6.75 -0.52
CA PRO A 100 -12.64 7.07 0.40
C PRO A 100 -12.67 6.18 1.65
N LEU A 101 -12.26 4.92 1.54
CA LEU A 101 -12.29 3.98 2.67
C LEU A 101 -10.95 3.98 3.42
N ALA A 102 -11.01 3.89 4.76
CA ALA A 102 -9.81 3.85 5.59
C ALA A 102 -8.92 2.63 5.28
N GLU A 103 -9.51 1.44 5.14
CA GLU A 103 -8.78 0.23 4.75
C GLU A 103 -7.98 0.42 3.46
N GLN A 104 -8.55 1.15 2.49
CA GLN A 104 -7.88 1.47 1.23
C GLN A 104 -6.70 2.43 1.46
N ARG A 105 -6.85 3.48 2.28
CA ARG A 105 -5.76 4.43 2.60
C ARG A 105 -4.61 3.78 3.36
N GLN A 106 -4.91 2.86 4.28
CA GLN A 106 -3.90 2.02 4.92
C GLN A 106 -3.13 1.18 3.90
N TRP A 107 -3.84 0.63 2.92
CA TRP A 107 -3.23 -0.13 1.85
C TRP A 107 -2.42 0.76 0.89
N GLN A 108 -2.85 1.99 0.62
CA GLN A 108 -2.07 2.95 -0.17
C GLN A 108 -0.75 3.29 0.51
N SER A 109 -0.74 3.44 1.83
CA SER A 109 0.44 3.88 2.57
C SER A 109 1.55 2.82 2.68
N GLN A 110 1.32 1.60 2.19
CA GLN A 110 2.34 0.53 2.11
C GLN A 110 2.90 0.37 0.70
N LEU A 111 2.36 1.10 -0.29
CA LEU A 111 2.85 1.03 -1.66
C LEU A 111 4.31 1.49 -1.75
N PRO A 112 5.13 0.85 -2.61
CA PRO A 112 6.46 1.33 -2.94
C PRO A 112 6.44 2.78 -3.42
N GLY A 113 7.39 3.57 -2.93
CA GLY A 113 7.45 5.02 -3.17
C GLY A 113 6.54 5.86 -2.24
N ILE A 114 5.60 5.24 -1.52
CA ILE A 114 4.79 5.89 -0.47
C ILE A 114 5.30 5.50 0.93
N ALA A 115 5.68 4.23 1.14
CA ALA A 115 6.04 3.69 2.45
C ALA A 115 7.19 4.43 3.17
N ASP A 116 8.06 5.13 2.43
CA ASP A 116 9.15 5.95 2.96
C ASP A 116 8.93 7.46 2.75
N ASN A 117 7.77 7.86 2.23
CA ASN A 117 7.42 9.25 1.92
C ASN A 117 6.44 9.78 2.98
N CYS A 118 6.99 10.38 4.03
CA CYS A 118 6.18 10.85 5.15
C CYS A 118 5.09 11.88 4.79
N PRO A 119 5.31 12.86 3.92
CA PRO A 119 4.23 13.71 3.43
C PRO A 119 3.07 12.94 2.79
N ALA A 120 3.35 11.87 2.04
CA ALA A 120 2.32 11.01 1.45
C ALA A 120 1.61 10.16 2.51
N ILE A 121 2.35 9.58 3.46
CA ILE A 121 1.78 8.81 4.58
C ILE A 121 0.85 9.68 5.41
N VAL A 122 1.28 10.89 5.79
CA VAL A 122 0.45 11.83 6.56
C VAL A 122 -0.79 12.25 5.77
N ARG A 123 -0.69 12.43 4.46
CA ARG A 123 -1.87 12.72 3.62
C ARG A 123 -2.89 11.57 3.62
N LEU A 124 -2.42 10.33 3.63
CA LEU A 124 -3.26 9.14 3.55
C LEU A 124 -3.84 8.73 4.91
N LEU A 125 -3.03 8.79 5.97
CA LEU A 125 -3.38 8.25 7.28
C LEU A 125 -3.63 9.34 8.33
N GLY A 126 -3.40 10.62 8.02
CA GLY A 126 -3.52 11.73 8.98
C GLY A 126 -4.94 12.01 9.46
N ASP A 127 -5.94 11.36 8.87
CA ASP A 127 -7.31 11.29 9.39
C ASP A 127 -7.42 10.41 10.64
N MET A 128 -6.35 9.66 10.98
CA MET A 128 -6.22 8.92 12.24
C MET A 128 -7.37 7.95 12.49
N SER A 129 -7.85 7.30 11.43
CA SER A 129 -9.00 6.39 11.51
C SER A 129 -8.79 5.30 12.59
N PRO A 130 -9.79 5.05 13.45
CA PRO A 130 -9.71 3.99 14.44
C PRO A 130 -9.62 2.59 13.81
N SER A 131 -10.01 2.44 12.54
CA SER A 131 -9.93 1.18 11.79
C SER A 131 -8.52 0.80 11.34
N TYR A 132 -7.54 1.71 11.43
CA TYR A 132 -6.16 1.41 11.07
C TYR A 132 -5.55 0.35 11.98
N ASP A 133 -4.75 -0.54 11.38
CA ASP A 133 -4.00 -1.56 12.08
C ASP A 133 -2.72 -0.99 12.72
N ALA A 134 -2.04 -1.85 13.50
CA ALA A 134 -0.81 -1.45 14.15
C ALA A 134 0.27 -0.96 13.16
N ALA A 135 0.36 -1.53 11.96
CA ALA A 135 1.37 -1.17 10.97
C ALA A 135 1.11 0.21 10.34
N ALA A 136 -0.15 0.60 10.13
CA ALA A 136 -0.53 1.94 9.70
C ALA A 136 -0.24 2.99 10.79
N TRP A 137 -0.59 2.70 12.04
CA TRP A 137 -0.24 3.56 13.18
C TRP A 137 1.27 3.71 13.36
N ASN A 138 2.05 2.64 13.19
CA ASN A 138 3.51 2.70 13.19
C ASN A 138 4.07 3.62 12.11
N ARG A 139 3.51 3.59 10.90
CA ARG A 139 3.92 4.46 9.79
C ARG A 139 3.66 5.93 10.11
N LEU A 140 2.48 6.26 10.64
CA LEU A 140 2.17 7.61 11.14
C LEU A 140 3.15 8.05 12.22
N ALA A 141 3.36 7.20 13.23
CA ALA A 141 4.21 7.52 14.37
C ALA A 141 5.65 7.82 13.95
N LYS A 142 6.22 7.01 13.05
CA LYS A 142 7.54 7.28 12.45
C LYS A 142 7.60 8.63 11.75
N CYS A 143 6.55 9.00 11.01
CA CYS A 143 6.52 10.26 10.28
C CYS A 143 6.32 11.50 11.14
N TYR A 144 5.67 11.35 12.31
CA TYR A 144 5.53 12.43 13.27
C TYR A 144 6.66 12.51 14.29
N ARG A 145 7.50 11.47 14.43
CA ARG A 145 8.53 11.35 15.48
C ARG A 145 9.31 12.63 15.73
N ASP A 146 9.77 13.27 14.66
CA ASP A 146 10.69 14.42 14.75
C ASP A 146 9.96 15.77 14.62
N THR A 147 8.72 15.79 14.10
CA THR A 147 7.96 17.01 13.79
C THR A 147 6.85 17.31 14.80
N LEU A 148 6.16 16.28 15.28
CA LEU A 148 5.05 16.35 16.23
C LEU A 148 5.18 15.18 17.22
N PRO A 149 6.18 15.21 18.12
CA PRO A 149 6.55 14.04 18.93
C PRO A 149 5.44 13.58 19.90
N GLY A 150 4.57 14.49 20.35
CA GLY A 150 3.37 14.11 21.12
C GLY A 150 2.34 13.34 20.28
N VAL A 151 2.15 13.74 19.01
CA VAL A 151 1.29 13.01 18.07
C VAL A 151 1.92 11.66 17.71
N ALA A 152 3.24 11.61 17.59
CA ALA A 152 3.97 10.37 17.41
C ALA A 152 3.76 9.40 18.58
N LEU A 153 3.81 9.90 19.83
CA LEU A 153 3.52 9.09 21.01
C LEU A 153 2.10 8.52 20.97
N TYR A 154 1.12 9.36 20.66
CA TYR A 154 -0.26 8.90 20.50
C TYR A 154 -0.38 7.78 19.45
N ALA A 155 0.25 7.95 18.28
CA ALA A 155 0.23 6.94 17.24
C ALA A 155 0.95 5.63 17.66
N TRP A 156 2.06 5.70 18.38
CA TRP A 156 2.72 4.51 18.95
C TRP A 156 1.85 3.78 19.97
N LEU A 157 1.13 4.52 20.84
CA LEU A 157 0.19 3.94 21.79
C LEU A 157 -0.97 3.24 21.06
N GLN A 158 -1.51 3.85 19.99
CA GLN A 158 -2.54 3.22 19.16
C GLN A 158 -2.04 1.93 18.52
N ALA A 159 -0.77 1.87 18.11
CA ALA A 159 -0.18 0.67 17.55
C ALA A 159 0.07 -0.42 18.60
N GLU A 160 0.57 -0.04 19.79
CA GLU A 160 0.76 -0.94 20.94
C GLU A 160 -0.56 -1.58 21.37
N GLN A 161 -1.64 -0.80 21.46
CA GLN A 161 -2.96 -1.30 21.86
C GLN A 161 -3.48 -2.40 20.90
N ARG A 162 -3.18 -2.28 19.61
CA ARG A 162 -3.65 -3.21 18.57
C ARG A 162 -2.78 -4.45 18.45
N GLN A 163 -1.48 -4.31 18.71
CA GLN A 163 -0.53 -5.42 18.60
C GLN A 163 0.54 -5.31 19.69
N PRO A 164 0.20 -5.64 20.95
CA PRO A 164 1.15 -5.53 22.05
C PRO A 164 2.29 -6.53 21.85
N ASN A 165 3.51 -6.01 21.75
CA ASN A 165 4.72 -6.81 21.65
C ASN A 165 5.96 -6.00 22.08
N ALA A 166 7.07 -6.70 22.30
CA ALA A 166 8.34 -6.09 22.72
C ALA A 166 8.83 -4.95 21.81
N TRP A 167 8.52 -4.96 20.52
CA TRP A 167 8.88 -3.87 19.61
C TRP A 167 8.02 -2.62 19.87
N GLN A 168 6.70 -2.79 20.00
CA GLN A 168 5.78 -1.68 20.30
C GLN A 168 6.06 -1.06 21.67
N HIS A 169 6.28 -1.88 22.70
CA HIS A 169 6.63 -1.40 24.04
C HIS A 169 7.89 -0.54 24.02
N ARG A 170 8.92 -0.94 23.24
CA ARG A 170 10.13 -0.13 23.06
C ARG A 170 9.84 1.18 22.34
N ALA A 171 9.04 1.15 21.27
CA ALA A 171 8.70 2.35 20.51
C ALA A 171 7.99 3.39 21.38
N VAL A 172 6.98 2.96 22.16
CA VAL A 172 6.29 3.80 23.16
C VAL A 172 7.28 4.31 24.19
N ALA A 173 8.13 3.46 24.76
CA ALA A 173 9.05 3.86 25.81
C ALA A 173 10.04 4.96 25.37
N TYR A 174 10.63 4.80 24.18
CA TYR A 174 11.54 5.81 23.62
C TYR A 174 10.82 7.12 23.28
N GLN A 175 9.65 7.04 22.64
CA GLN A 175 8.91 8.24 22.27
C GLN A 175 8.38 8.99 23.50
N ALA A 176 7.89 8.27 24.51
CA ALA A 176 7.40 8.85 25.76
C ALA A 176 8.51 9.58 26.51
N TYR A 177 9.70 8.98 26.56
CA TYR A 177 10.88 9.64 27.13
C TYR A 177 11.25 10.92 26.37
N GLN A 178 11.19 10.90 25.03
CA GLN A 178 11.48 12.08 24.19
C GLN A 178 10.55 13.27 24.47
N VAL A 179 9.29 13.00 24.86
CA VAL A 179 8.31 14.03 25.23
C VAL A 179 8.19 14.25 26.74
N GLU A 180 9.14 13.73 27.51
CA GLU A 180 9.19 13.85 28.97
C GLU A 180 8.00 13.21 29.72
N ASP A 181 7.25 12.33 29.06
CA ASP A 181 6.25 11.46 29.71
C ASP A 181 6.93 10.24 30.32
N TYR A 182 7.68 10.49 31.40
CA TYR A 182 8.46 9.47 32.08
C TYR A 182 7.61 8.36 32.71
N ALA A 183 6.36 8.67 33.08
CA ALA A 183 5.42 7.68 33.62
C ALA A 183 5.04 6.65 32.55
N THR A 184 4.64 7.10 31.36
CA THR A 184 4.36 6.21 30.23
C THR A 184 5.62 5.47 29.79
N ALA A 185 6.78 6.14 29.76
CA ALA A 185 8.04 5.50 29.39
C ALA A 185 8.40 4.33 30.31
N LEU A 186 8.30 4.53 31.63
CA LEU A 186 8.58 3.50 32.62
C LEU A 186 7.61 2.32 32.53
N ALA A 187 6.31 2.61 32.39
CA ALA A 187 5.28 1.58 32.24
C ALA A 187 5.53 0.72 30.99
N ALA A 188 5.92 1.33 29.86
CA ALA A 188 6.24 0.61 28.64
C ALA A 188 7.51 -0.25 28.78
N TRP A 189 8.54 0.22 29.50
CA TRP A 189 9.73 -0.59 29.80
C TRP A 189 9.42 -1.82 30.64
N GLN A 190 8.54 -1.69 31.64
CA GLN A 190 8.10 -2.82 32.47
C GLN A 190 7.38 -3.88 31.65
N LYS A 191 6.46 -3.48 30.75
CA LYS A 191 5.77 -4.40 29.82
C LYS A 191 6.76 -5.15 28.92
N ASN A 192 7.79 -4.48 28.41
CA ASN A 192 8.80 -5.12 27.55
C ASN A 192 9.62 -6.19 28.31
N GLN A 193 9.91 -5.98 29.58
CA GLN A 193 10.63 -6.96 30.41
C GLN A 193 9.78 -8.21 30.66
N SER A 194 8.48 -8.06 30.96
CA SER A 194 7.59 -9.21 31.15
C SER A 194 7.44 -10.03 29.86
N SER A 195 7.36 -9.39 28.69
CA SER A 195 7.28 -10.10 27.39
C SER A 195 8.50 -10.97 27.08
N ARG A 196 9.67 -10.70 27.68
CA ARG A 196 10.91 -11.47 27.48
C ARG A 196 11.00 -12.72 28.36
N HIS A 197 10.22 -12.78 29.42
CA HIS A 197 10.21 -13.92 30.35
C HIS A 197 9.21 -15.02 29.94
N GLU A 198 8.34 -14.75 28.96
CA GLU A 198 7.31 -15.67 28.46
C GLU A 198 7.70 -16.38 27.14
N GLN A 199 8.91 -16.13 26.62
CA GLN A 199 9.49 -16.77 25.43
C GLN A 199 10.63 -17.72 25.81
#